data_AF-A0A4S2RYE2-F1
#
_entry.id   AF-A0A4S2RYE2-F1
#
_cell.length_a   1.000
_cell.length_b   1.000
_cell.length_c   1.000
_cell.angle_alpha   90.00
_cell.angle_beta   90.00
_cell.angle_gamma   90.00
#
_symmetry.space_group_name_H-M   'P 1'
#
loop_
_entity.id
_entity.type
_entity.pdbx_description
1 polymer ?
#
loop_
_entity_poly.entity_id
_entity_poly.type
_entity_poly.pdbx_seq_one_letter_code
_entity_poly.pdbx_strand_id
1 'polypeptide(L)'
;MTNNGRGIKVIVFGARGRVGRAVVAEARARGYEVTEAGRDDGDVTSAADVARLAVGHDAAVAAVYDAQAAPGEFFPAAARALAAGLAEAGVGRLVSVGLASVLATRSGAALMDTPGYPQEWREFYVGHGAGTEALRAAAPAGLDWAVLSPAGDFAPAGASGGGYAFGPADAAGRIAHTDFARAVLDEIRTPTVHRAHAGVTSA
;
A
#
# COMPACT_ATOMS: atom_id res chain seq x y z
N MET A 1 -7.86 -24.46 23.36
CA MET A 1 -8.54 -24.57 22.06
C MET A 1 -8.92 -23.17 21.60
N THR A 2 -8.20 -22.61 20.65
CA THR A 2 -8.61 -21.38 19.95
C THR A 2 -8.23 -21.50 18.47
N ASN A 3 -9.19 -22.04 17.73
CA ASN A 3 -9.47 -21.82 16.30
C ASN A 3 -8.33 -21.98 15.27
N ASN A 4 -7.89 -23.23 15.04
CA ASN A 4 -7.31 -23.63 13.75
C ASN A 4 -8.46 -23.81 12.74
N GLY A 5 -8.67 -22.86 11.80
CA GLY A 5 -9.54 -23.15 10.65
C GLY A 5 -10.16 -22.01 9.85
N ARG A 6 -10.11 -20.74 10.27
CA ARG A 6 -10.62 -19.64 9.43
C ARG A 6 -9.47 -19.04 8.62
N GLY A 7 -9.59 -19.01 7.29
CA GLY A 7 -8.62 -18.36 6.42
C GLY A 7 -8.56 -16.84 6.68
N ILE A 8 -7.42 -16.23 6.40
CA ILE A 8 -7.24 -14.77 6.53
C ILE A 8 -8.17 -14.07 5.55
N LYS A 9 -8.96 -13.11 6.04
CA LYS A 9 -9.83 -12.23 5.26
C LYS A 9 -9.16 -10.90 5.02
N VAL A 10 -8.92 -10.57 3.75
CA VAL A 10 -8.29 -9.30 3.37
C VAL A 10 -9.20 -8.53 2.42
N ILE A 11 -9.39 -7.24 2.72
CA ILE A 11 -10.01 -6.31 1.77
C ILE A 11 -8.91 -5.57 0.99
N VAL A 12 -9.07 -5.46 -0.32
CA VAL A 12 -8.13 -4.76 -1.21
C VAL A 12 -8.84 -3.58 -1.87
N PHE A 13 -8.56 -2.37 -1.38
CA PHE A 13 -8.97 -1.13 -2.04
C PHE A 13 -8.08 -0.87 -3.24
N GLY A 14 -8.68 -0.60 -4.40
CA GLY A 14 -7.92 -0.44 -5.65
C GLY A 14 -7.52 -1.77 -6.29
N ALA A 15 -8.26 -2.85 -6.00
CA ALA A 15 -8.02 -4.21 -6.51
C ALA A 15 -7.88 -4.31 -8.04
N ARG A 16 -8.56 -3.44 -8.79
CA ARG A 16 -8.50 -3.44 -10.26
C ARG A 16 -7.22 -2.79 -10.83
N GLY A 17 -6.37 -2.16 -10.02
CA GLY A 17 -5.10 -1.57 -10.47
C GLY A 17 -4.00 -2.61 -10.75
N ARG A 18 -2.86 -2.18 -11.31
CA ARG A 18 -1.73 -3.10 -11.61
C ARG A 18 -1.23 -3.82 -10.35
N VAL A 19 -0.96 -3.07 -9.28
CA VAL A 19 -0.52 -3.62 -7.99
C VAL A 19 -1.66 -4.36 -7.28
N GLY A 20 -2.86 -3.78 -7.26
CA GLY A 20 -4.05 -4.42 -6.67
C GLY A 20 -4.31 -5.81 -7.23
N ARG A 21 -4.26 -6.00 -8.56
CA ARG A 21 -4.45 -7.31 -9.20
C ARG A 21 -3.37 -8.31 -8.80
N ALA A 22 -2.12 -7.87 -8.67
CA ALA A 22 -1.03 -8.73 -8.22
C ALA A 22 -1.22 -9.17 -6.76
N VAL A 23 -1.64 -8.26 -5.88
CA VAL A 23 -1.97 -8.56 -4.48
C VAL A 23 -3.14 -9.54 -4.39
N VAL A 24 -4.22 -9.32 -5.14
CA VAL A 24 -5.38 -10.22 -5.18
C VAL A 24 -4.97 -11.63 -5.64
N ALA A 25 -4.16 -11.71 -6.71
CA ALA A 25 -3.69 -13.00 -7.23
C ALA A 25 -2.83 -13.74 -6.21
N GLU A 26 -1.87 -13.08 -5.57
CA GLU A 26 -1.02 -13.67 -4.53
C GLU A 26 -1.85 -14.07 -3.29
N ALA A 27 -2.83 -13.26 -2.87
CA ALA A 27 -3.68 -13.56 -1.72
C ALA A 27 -4.51 -14.81 -1.94
N ARG A 28 -5.14 -14.92 -3.12
CA ARG A 28 -5.88 -16.13 -3.52
C ARG A 28 -4.96 -17.35 -3.60
N ALA A 29 -3.74 -17.20 -4.14
CA ALA A 29 -2.76 -18.28 -4.20
C ALA A 29 -2.33 -18.79 -2.80
N ARG A 30 -2.34 -17.91 -1.79
CA ARG A 30 -2.09 -18.24 -0.37
C ARG A 30 -3.33 -18.77 0.37
N GLY A 31 -4.49 -18.85 -0.30
CA GLY A 31 -5.74 -19.32 0.29
C GLY A 31 -6.46 -18.28 1.16
N TYR A 32 -6.20 -16.99 0.98
CA TYR A 32 -6.91 -15.93 1.69
C TYR A 32 -8.30 -15.73 1.09
N GLU A 33 -9.25 -15.35 1.93
CA GLU A 33 -10.54 -14.83 1.48
C GLU A 33 -10.36 -13.35 1.10
N VAL A 34 -10.58 -13.01 -0.17
CA VAL A 34 -10.29 -11.67 -0.69
C VAL A 34 -11.57 -10.94 -1.07
N THR A 35 -11.77 -9.76 -0.49
CA THR A 35 -12.77 -8.79 -0.95
C THR A 35 -12.09 -7.73 -1.79
N GLU A 36 -12.54 -7.58 -3.03
CA GLU A 36 -12.04 -6.55 -3.95
C GLU A 36 -12.94 -5.32 -3.86
N ALA A 37 -12.44 -4.22 -3.30
CA ALA A 37 -13.19 -2.98 -3.18
C ALA A 37 -12.80 -2.00 -4.31
N GLY A 38 -13.73 -1.78 -5.23
CA GLY A 38 -13.65 -0.81 -6.30
C GLY A 38 -14.47 0.45 -6.03
N ARG A 39 -14.41 1.39 -6.98
CA ARG A 39 -15.16 2.66 -6.92
C ARG A 39 -16.68 2.46 -6.91
N ASP A 40 -17.14 1.38 -7.54
CA ASP A 40 -18.57 1.05 -7.62
C ASP A 40 -19.11 0.57 -6.26
N ASP A 41 -18.22 0.12 -5.36
CA ASP A 41 -18.58 -0.41 -4.04
C ASP A 41 -18.59 0.66 -2.93
N GLY A 42 -17.86 1.77 -3.14
CA GLY A 42 -17.77 2.91 -2.21
C GLY A 42 -16.60 3.85 -2.52
N ASP A 43 -16.55 4.98 -1.81
CA ASP A 43 -15.48 5.97 -1.93
C ASP A 43 -14.40 5.74 -0.86
N VAL A 44 -13.15 5.48 -1.29
CA VAL A 44 -12.02 5.29 -0.35
C VAL A 44 -11.64 6.56 0.41
N THR A 45 -12.10 7.73 -0.03
CA THR A 45 -11.94 9.01 0.69
C THR A 45 -13.06 9.26 1.70
N SER A 46 -14.04 8.36 1.80
CA SER A 46 -15.12 8.38 2.79
C SER A 46 -14.86 7.36 3.89
N ALA A 47 -14.65 7.82 5.13
CA ALA A 47 -14.43 6.94 6.27
C ALA A 47 -15.61 5.98 6.52
N ALA A 48 -16.84 6.45 6.27
CA ALA A 48 -18.04 5.65 6.43
C ALA A 48 -18.12 4.50 5.40
N ASP A 49 -17.72 4.75 4.15
CA ASP A 49 -17.65 3.69 3.14
C ASP A 49 -16.53 2.69 3.44
N VAL A 50 -15.35 3.19 3.83
CA VAL A 50 -14.25 2.31 4.29
C VAL A 50 -14.72 1.43 5.43
N ALA A 51 -15.36 1.99 6.47
CA ALA A 51 -15.84 1.24 7.62
C ALA A 51 -16.83 0.16 7.18
N ARG A 52 -17.88 0.55 6.44
CA ARG A 52 -18.91 -0.38 5.93
C ARG A 52 -18.32 -1.53 5.13
N LEU A 53 -17.34 -1.26 4.27
CA LEU A 53 -16.71 -2.27 3.42
C LEU A 53 -15.75 -3.17 4.22
N ALA A 54 -15.07 -2.64 5.23
CA ALA A 54 -14.00 -3.33 5.95
C ALA A 54 -14.48 -4.22 7.12
N VAL A 55 -15.71 -4.07 7.60
CA VAL A 55 -16.26 -4.90 8.70
C VAL A 55 -16.04 -6.39 8.44
N GLY A 56 -15.48 -7.09 9.44
CA GLY A 56 -15.29 -8.54 9.42
C GLY A 56 -14.04 -9.04 8.68
N HIS A 57 -13.17 -8.14 8.21
CA HIS A 57 -11.85 -8.47 7.66
C HIS A 57 -10.78 -8.46 8.75
N ASP A 58 -9.70 -9.21 8.54
CA ASP A 58 -8.56 -9.25 9.45
C ASP A 58 -7.56 -8.13 9.13
N ALA A 59 -7.46 -7.75 7.84
CA ALA A 59 -6.54 -6.72 7.38
C ALA A 59 -7.02 -6.05 6.09
N ALA A 60 -6.44 -4.89 5.78
CA ALA A 60 -6.70 -4.12 4.57
C ALA A 60 -5.43 -3.85 3.77
N VAL A 61 -5.56 -3.85 2.45
CA VAL A 61 -4.55 -3.34 1.51
C VAL A 61 -5.12 -2.13 0.77
N ALA A 62 -4.34 -1.05 0.67
CA ALA A 62 -4.69 0.12 -0.12
C ALA A 62 -3.74 0.29 -1.30
N ALA A 63 -4.22 0.01 -2.51
CA ALA A 63 -3.51 0.22 -3.78
C ALA A 63 -4.28 1.19 -4.67
N VAL A 64 -4.68 2.34 -4.09
CA VAL A 64 -5.63 3.28 -4.69
C VAL A 64 -4.95 4.40 -5.47
N TYR A 65 -5.61 4.81 -6.54
CA TYR A 65 -5.20 5.94 -7.36
C TYR A 65 -6.42 6.52 -8.07
N ASP A 66 -6.46 7.86 -8.16
CA ASP A 66 -7.41 8.57 -9.00
C ASP A 66 -6.71 9.51 -9.97
N ALA A 67 -6.86 9.23 -11.26
CA ALA A 67 -6.28 10.04 -12.33
C ALA A 67 -7.00 11.37 -12.55
N GLN A 68 -8.22 11.51 -12.03
CA GLN A 68 -9.03 12.73 -12.20
C GLN A 68 -8.97 13.65 -10.98
N ALA A 69 -8.44 13.17 -9.85
CA ALA A 69 -8.33 13.95 -8.62
C ALA A 69 -6.95 14.59 -8.50
N ALA A 70 -6.89 15.75 -7.84
CA ALA A 70 -5.62 16.37 -7.47
C ALA A 70 -4.86 15.46 -6.49
N PRO A 71 -3.61 15.03 -6.78
CA PRO A 71 -2.87 14.11 -5.91
C PRO A 71 -2.70 14.62 -4.48
N GLY A 72 -2.48 15.92 -4.32
CA GLY A 72 -2.33 16.58 -3.01
C GLY A 72 -3.60 16.58 -2.16
N GLU A 73 -4.77 16.32 -2.76
CA GLU A 73 -6.04 16.21 -2.05
C GLU A 73 -6.42 14.73 -1.85
N PHE A 74 -6.31 13.94 -2.92
CA PHE A 74 -6.75 12.54 -2.93
C PHE A 74 -5.99 11.67 -1.93
N PHE A 75 -4.66 11.67 -1.96
CA PHE A 75 -3.88 10.77 -1.09
C PHE A 75 -4.04 11.10 0.39
N PRO A 76 -4.00 12.38 0.83
CA PRO A 76 -4.33 12.72 2.23
C PRO A 76 -5.78 12.38 2.62
N ALA A 77 -6.76 12.60 1.75
CA ALA A 77 -8.15 12.27 2.05
C ALA A 77 -8.35 10.76 2.22
N ALA A 78 -7.84 9.96 1.27
CA ALA A 78 -7.87 8.50 1.34
C ALA A 78 -7.15 7.97 2.60
N ALA A 79 -5.97 8.52 2.93
CA ALA A 79 -5.22 8.12 4.12
C ALA A 79 -6.00 8.34 5.43
N ARG A 80 -6.64 9.51 5.58
CA ARG A 80 -7.46 9.82 6.76
C ARG A 80 -8.70 8.94 6.83
N ALA A 81 -9.37 8.74 5.70
CA ALA A 81 -10.56 7.89 5.61
C ALA A 81 -10.25 6.43 5.91
N LEU A 82 -9.14 5.89 5.39
CA LEU A 82 -8.64 4.56 5.72
C LEU A 82 -8.32 4.44 7.21
N ALA A 83 -7.61 5.41 7.79
CA ALA A 83 -7.27 5.39 9.21
C ALA A 83 -8.51 5.36 10.13
N ALA A 84 -9.49 6.22 9.85
CA ALA A 84 -10.71 6.31 10.63
C ALA A 84 -11.65 5.12 10.40
N GLY A 85 -11.93 4.79 9.14
CA GLY A 85 -12.89 3.75 8.77
C GLY A 85 -12.42 2.34 9.15
N LEU A 86 -11.12 2.04 9.00
CA LEU A 86 -10.59 0.74 9.43
C LEU A 86 -10.65 0.58 10.95
N ALA A 87 -10.37 1.65 11.70
CA ALA A 87 -10.50 1.63 13.15
C ALA A 87 -11.95 1.41 13.60
N GLU A 88 -12.92 2.07 12.94
CA GLU A 88 -14.34 1.86 13.18
C GLU A 88 -14.79 0.42 12.86
N ALA A 89 -14.26 -0.16 11.77
CA ALA A 89 -14.53 -1.54 11.37
C ALA A 89 -13.83 -2.59 12.27
N GLY A 90 -12.96 -2.18 13.19
CA GLY A 90 -12.17 -3.08 14.03
C GLY A 90 -11.01 -3.77 13.30
N VAL A 91 -10.56 -3.24 12.16
CA VAL A 91 -9.42 -3.75 11.38
C VAL A 91 -8.13 -3.15 11.91
N GLY A 92 -7.26 -3.99 12.47
CA GLY A 92 -6.02 -3.55 13.13
C GLY A 92 -4.80 -3.45 12.22
N ARG A 93 -4.84 -3.96 10.98
CA ARG A 93 -3.69 -3.98 10.05
C ARG A 93 -4.01 -3.35 8.70
N LEU A 94 -3.18 -2.39 8.28
CA LEU A 94 -3.21 -1.76 6.95
C LEU A 94 -1.84 -1.86 6.28
N VAL A 95 -1.79 -2.34 5.04
CA VAL A 95 -0.63 -2.18 4.15
C VAL A 95 -1.02 -1.28 2.97
N SER A 96 -0.43 -0.09 2.90
CA SER A 96 -0.69 0.89 1.85
C SER A 96 0.45 0.94 0.84
N VAL A 97 0.12 1.05 -0.44
CA VAL A 97 1.09 1.18 -1.53
C VAL A 97 1.47 2.66 -1.67
N GLY A 98 2.72 2.97 -1.36
CA GLY A 98 3.31 4.30 -1.53
C GLY A 98 4.05 4.45 -2.87
N LEU A 99 4.96 5.43 -2.91
CA LEU A 99 5.73 5.76 -4.10
C LEU A 99 7.24 5.84 -3.82
N ALA A 100 8.05 5.36 -4.77
CA ALA A 100 9.51 5.38 -4.67
C ALA A 100 10.09 6.80 -4.52
N SER A 101 9.48 7.79 -5.16
CA SER A 101 9.99 9.16 -5.25
C SER A 101 10.16 9.84 -3.88
N VAL A 102 9.37 9.44 -2.88
CA VAL A 102 9.42 10.01 -1.52
C VAL A 102 10.24 9.17 -0.53
N LEU A 103 10.77 8.02 -0.97
CA LEU A 103 11.67 7.22 -0.15
C LEU A 103 13.08 7.83 -0.12
N ALA A 104 13.75 7.65 1.02
CA ALA A 104 15.17 7.98 1.15
C ALA A 104 16.03 7.03 0.32
N THR A 105 17.01 7.60 -0.38
CA THR A 105 18.11 6.87 -1.01
C THR A 105 19.19 6.52 0.01
N ARG A 106 20.24 5.82 -0.43
CA ARG A 106 21.41 5.52 0.43
C ARG A 106 22.11 6.75 1.01
N SER A 107 21.98 7.92 0.37
CA SER A 107 22.54 9.18 0.90
C SER A 107 21.64 9.86 1.93
N GLY A 108 20.42 9.35 2.15
CA GLY A 108 19.41 9.95 3.02
C GLY A 108 18.50 10.98 2.35
N ALA A 109 18.84 11.46 1.15
CA ALA A 109 17.97 12.34 0.38
C ALA A 109 16.77 11.56 -0.20
N ALA A 110 15.60 12.20 -0.29
CA ALA A 110 14.47 11.64 -1.01
C ALA A 110 14.82 11.43 -2.49
N LEU A 111 14.36 10.33 -3.09
CA LEU A 111 14.68 10.00 -4.48
C LEU A 111 14.33 11.13 -5.45
N MET A 112 13.19 11.80 -5.24
CA MET A 112 12.74 12.92 -6.07
C MET A 112 13.64 14.16 -6.02
N ASP A 113 14.47 14.31 -5.00
CA ASP A 113 15.38 15.44 -4.84
C ASP A 113 16.81 15.11 -5.31
N THR A 114 17.02 13.92 -5.90
CA THR A 114 18.31 13.54 -6.49
C THR A 114 18.54 14.25 -7.83
N PRO A 115 19.81 14.57 -8.17
CA PRO A 115 20.14 15.23 -9.44
C PRO A 115 19.64 14.44 -10.66
N GLY A 116 18.94 15.12 -11.57
CA GLY A 116 18.44 14.51 -12.80
C GLY A 116 17.16 13.67 -12.66
N TYR A 117 16.55 13.60 -11.46
CA TYR A 117 15.28 12.92 -11.29
C TYR A 117 14.14 13.68 -12.01
N PRO A 118 13.28 13.02 -12.80
CA PRO A 118 12.21 13.67 -13.56
C PRO A 118 11.23 14.44 -12.65
N GLN A 119 10.97 15.72 -12.96
CA GLN A 119 10.16 16.62 -12.13
C GLN A 119 8.77 16.92 -12.71
N GLU A 120 8.48 16.49 -13.93
CA GLU A 120 7.19 16.72 -14.60
C GLU A 120 6.00 16.11 -13.84
N TRP A 121 6.23 15.16 -12.94
CA TRP A 121 5.22 14.55 -12.08
C TRP A 121 5.37 14.94 -10.60
N ARG A 122 6.05 16.04 -10.29
CA ARG A 122 6.37 16.42 -8.89
C ARG A 122 5.13 16.55 -8.00
N GLU A 123 4.03 17.09 -8.51
CA GLU A 123 2.76 17.17 -7.77
C GLU A 123 2.27 15.79 -7.31
N PHE A 124 2.44 14.78 -8.17
CA PHE A 124 2.07 13.40 -7.84
C PHE A 124 2.96 12.84 -6.72
N TYR A 125 4.27 13.08 -6.77
CA TYR A 125 5.21 12.61 -5.75
C TYR A 125 4.91 13.23 -4.38
N VAL A 126 4.76 14.55 -4.36
CA VAL A 126 4.48 15.32 -3.15
C VAL A 126 3.11 14.95 -2.59
N GLY A 127 2.12 14.72 -3.44
CA GLY A 127 0.80 14.21 -3.03
C GLY A 127 0.88 12.86 -2.32
N HIS A 128 1.64 11.91 -2.87
CA HIS A 128 1.90 10.62 -2.21
C HIS A 128 2.58 10.79 -0.85
N GLY A 129 3.60 11.65 -0.76
CA GLY A 129 4.27 11.97 0.51
C GLY A 129 3.31 12.56 1.54
N ALA A 130 2.47 13.52 1.12
CA ALA A 130 1.44 14.11 1.96
C ALA A 130 0.41 13.06 2.45
N GLY A 131 0.09 12.07 1.62
CA GLY A 131 -0.74 10.92 2.02
C GLY A 131 -0.09 10.09 3.12
N THR A 132 1.20 9.77 3.00
CA THR A 132 1.96 9.05 4.04
C THR A 132 1.98 9.83 5.35
N GLU A 133 2.22 11.15 5.31
CA GLU A 133 2.18 12.00 6.51
C GLU A 133 0.77 12.08 7.12
N ALA A 134 -0.26 12.20 6.29
CA ALA A 134 -1.64 12.20 6.75
C ALA A 134 -2.02 10.89 7.44
N LEU A 135 -1.58 9.74 6.90
CA LEU A 135 -1.76 8.44 7.54
C LEU A 135 -1.06 8.39 8.90
N ARG A 136 0.22 8.82 8.97
CA ARG A 136 0.98 8.84 10.22
C ARG A 136 0.32 9.68 11.29
N ALA A 137 -0.22 10.84 10.92
CA ALA A 137 -0.88 11.76 11.83
C ALA A 137 -2.28 11.28 12.27
N ALA A 138 -3.05 10.67 11.37
CA ALA A 138 -4.44 10.27 11.63
C ALA A 138 -4.59 8.87 12.22
N ALA A 139 -3.60 7.98 12.03
CA ALA A 139 -3.72 6.58 12.45
C ALA A 139 -3.81 6.45 13.98
N PRO A 140 -4.92 5.88 14.50
CA PRO A 140 -5.06 5.64 15.93
C PRO A 140 -4.03 4.60 16.41
N ALA A 141 -3.83 4.52 17.73
CA ALA A 141 -2.85 3.60 18.31
C ALA A 141 -3.13 2.12 17.97
N GLY A 142 -4.40 1.74 17.84
CA GLY A 142 -4.82 0.37 17.51
C GLY A 142 -4.72 -0.01 16.03
N LEU A 143 -4.37 0.93 15.15
CA LEU A 143 -4.11 0.65 13.74
C LEU A 143 -2.61 0.53 13.50
N ASP A 144 -2.14 -0.69 13.29
CA ASP A 144 -0.79 -0.96 12.82
C ASP A 144 -0.76 -0.85 11.30
N TRP A 145 0.03 0.09 10.79
CA TRP A 145 0.10 0.38 9.36
C TRP A 145 1.52 0.27 8.83
N ALA A 146 1.64 -0.14 7.58
CA ALA A 146 2.88 -0.05 6.81
C ALA A 146 2.59 0.65 5.48
N VAL A 147 3.46 1.57 5.07
CA VAL A 147 3.52 2.05 3.69
C VAL A 147 4.66 1.34 2.99
N LEU A 148 4.35 0.54 1.97
CA LEU A 148 5.35 -0.13 1.16
C LEU A 148 5.42 0.54 -0.21
N SER A 149 6.61 0.82 -0.71
CA SER A 149 6.81 1.35 -2.07
C SER A 149 7.84 0.53 -2.79
N PRO A 150 7.74 0.37 -4.13
CA PRO A 150 8.89 -0.13 -4.87
C PRO A 150 10.11 0.78 -4.56
N ALA A 151 11.27 0.19 -4.35
CA ALA A 151 12.53 0.91 -4.14
C ALA A 151 13.16 1.34 -5.48
N GLY A 152 12.33 1.85 -6.39
CA GLY A 152 12.63 2.08 -7.80
C GLY A 152 11.33 2.05 -8.61
N ASP A 153 11.37 1.50 -9.82
CA ASP A 153 10.16 1.34 -10.65
C ASP A 153 9.68 -0.12 -10.67
N PHE A 154 8.46 -0.36 -11.13
CA PHE A 154 8.01 -1.71 -11.43
C PHE A 154 8.65 -2.22 -12.71
N ALA A 155 9.06 -3.49 -12.71
CA ALA A 155 9.42 -4.19 -13.93
C ALA A 155 8.20 -4.29 -14.88
N PRO A 156 8.43 -4.50 -16.20
CA PRO A 156 7.35 -4.73 -17.15
C PRO A 156 6.37 -5.81 -16.68
N ALA A 157 5.10 -5.66 -17.07
CA ALA A 157 4.06 -6.62 -16.70
C ALA A 157 4.45 -8.03 -17.18
N GLY A 158 4.31 -9.03 -16.30
CA GLY A 158 4.66 -10.42 -16.59
C GLY A 158 6.13 -10.78 -16.37
N ALA A 159 6.99 -9.85 -15.96
CA ALA A 159 8.35 -10.17 -15.53
C ALA A 159 8.31 -11.21 -14.39
N SER A 160 9.12 -12.28 -14.52
CA SER A 160 9.25 -13.30 -13.49
C SER A 160 9.89 -12.71 -12.23
N GLY A 161 9.36 -13.09 -11.07
CA GLY A 161 9.94 -12.72 -9.77
C GLY A 161 11.04 -13.66 -9.31
N GLY A 162 11.85 -13.18 -8.36
CA GLY A 162 12.95 -13.92 -7.72
C GLY A 162 12.98 -13.76 -6.19
N GLY A 163 12.11 -12.93 -5.62
CA GLY A 163 12.10 -12.57 -4.21
C GLY A 163 12.20 -11.08 -3.99
N TYR A 164 12.11 -10.65 -2.73
CA TYR A 164 12.23 -9.25 -2.36
C TYR A 164 13.09 -9.07 -1.10
N ALA A 165 13.58 -7.86 -0.91
CA ALA A 165 14.15 -7.39 0.34
C ALA A 165 13.68 -5.94 0.63
N PHE A 166 13.81 -5.50 1.88
CA PHE A 166 13.62 -4.10 2.21
C PHE A 166 14.91 -3.32 2.00
N GLY A 167 14.81 -2.11 1.44
CA GLY A 167 15.98 -1.31 1.11
C GLY A 167 15.68 0.15 0.75
N PRO A 168 16.73 0.97 0.64
CA PRO A 168 16.62 2.37 0.22
C PRO A 168 16.22 2.46 -1.25
N ALA A 169 15.67 3.61 -1.63
CA ALA A 169 15.30 3.87 -3.02
C ALA A 169 16.52 3.93 -3.96
N ASP A 170 16.35 3.37 -5.16
CA ASP A 170 17.29 3.41 -6.26
C ASP A 170 16.53 3.65 -7.58
N ALA A 171 16.85 4.72 -8.32
CA ALA A 171 16.19 5.03 -9.59
C ALA A 171 16.38 3.94 -10.66
N ALA A 172 17.49 3.19 -10.59
CA ALA A 172 17.76 2.06 -11.48
C ALA A 172 17.06 0.78 -11.02
N GLY A 173 16.60 0.73 -9.77
CA GLY A 173 15.92 -0.43 -9.19
C GLY A 173 14.65 -0.79 -9.95
N ARG A 174 14.42 -2.09 -10.12
CA ARG A 174 13.19 -2.64 -10.72
C ARG A 174 12.71 -3.82 -9.89
N ILE A 175 11.41 -3.88 -9.62
CA ILE A 175 10.80 -5.02 -8.92
C ILE A 175 9.60 -5.58 -9.69
N ALA A 176 9.48 -6.91 -9.73
CA ALA A 176 8.30 -7.56 -10.30
C ALA A 176 7.06 -7.30 -9.42
N HIS A 177 5.90 -7.12 -10.05
CA HIS A 177 4.64 -6.93 -9.33
C HIS A 177 4.31 -8.11 -8.40
N THR A 178 4.69 -9.33 -8.79
CA THR A 178 4.49 -10.54 -7.98
C THR A 178 5.34 -10.53 -6.71
N ASP A 179 6.59 -10.07 -6.77
CA ASP A 179 7.46 -10.00 -5.59
C ASP A 179 7.04 -8.86 -4.65
N PHE A 180 6.60 -7.73 -5.21
CA PHE A 180 6.01 -6.68 -4.41
C PHE A 180 4.71 -7.13 -3.73
N ALA A 181 3.85 -7.87 -4.42
CA ALA A 181 2.64 -8.45 -3.83
C ALA A 181 2.94 -9.46 -2.72
N ARG A 182 4.02 -10.26 -2.86
CA ARG A 182 4.52 -11.13 -1.79
C ARG A 182 4.91 -10.34 -0.56
N ALA A 183 5.67 -9.25 -0.73
CA ALA A 183 6.05 -8.36 0.38
C ALA A 183 4.83 -7.78 1.10
N VAL A 184 3.84 -7.31 0.33
CA VAL A 184 2.57 -6.79 0.89
C VAL A 184 1.88 -7.85 1.75
N LEU A 185 1.77 -9.09 1.28
CA LEU A 185 1.02 -10.13 2.01
C LEU A 185 1.81 -10.84 3.11
N ASP A 186 3.14 -10.82 3.04
CA ASP A 186 4.00 -11.19 4.17
C ASP A 186 3.79 -10.17 5.30
N GLU A 187 3.72 -8.89 4.99
CA GLU A 187 3.41 -7.82 5.95
C GLU A 187 1.95 -7.84 6.45
N ILE A 188 1.04 -8.56 5.80
CA ILE A 188 -0.31 -8.85 6.34
C ILE A 188 -0.26 -10.03 7.31
N ARG A 189 0.51 -11.08 6.98
CA ARG A 189 0.55 -12.34 7.74
C ARG A 189 1.43 -12.29 8.98
N THR A 190 2.61 -11.71 8.83
CA THR A 190 3.65 -11.66 9.85
C THR A 190 4.35 -10.31 9.72
N PRO A 191 3.72 -9.25 10.26
CA PRO A 191 4.24 -7.89 10.14
C PRO A 191 5.66 -7.77 10.69
N THR A 192 6.53 -7.09 9.92
CA THR A 192 7.86 -6.67 10.38
C THR A 192 8.05 -5.16 10.28
N VAL A 193 7.24 -4.50 9.44
CA VAL A 193 7.18 -3.05 9.28
C VAL A 193 5.97 -2.51 10.04
N HIS A 194 6.24 -1.70 11.07
CA HIS A 194 5.23 -1.13 11.96
C HIS A 194 5.29 0.38 11.95
N ARG A 195 4.16 1.02 11.64
CA ARG A 195 3.97 2.48 11.61
C ARG A 195 5.09 3.22 10.87
N ALA A 196 5.53 2.64 9.76
CA ALA A 196 6.70 3.07 9.00
C ALA A 196 6.47 2.97 7.49
N HIS A 197 7.35 3.64 6.74
CA HIS A 197 7.41 3.61 5.28
C HIS A 197 8.69 2.91 4.86
N ALA A 198 8.58 1.80 4.13
CA ALA A 198 9.71 0.99 3.65
C ALA A 198 9.72 0.87 2.12
N GLY A 199 10.93 0.82 1.55
CA GLY A 199 11.16 0.48 0.16
C GLY A 199 11.35 -1.02 -0.04
N VAL A 200 10.79 -1.56 -1.12
CA VAL A 200 10.87 -2.97 -1.50
C VAL A 200 11.69 -3.10 -2.78
N THR A 201 12.83 -3.78 -2.69
CA THR A 201 13.72 -4.10 -3.81
C THR A 201 13.56 -5.57 -4.23
N SER A 202 13.97 -5.92 -5.45
CA SER A 202 14.25 -7.32 -5.77
C SER A 202 15.38 -7.86 -4.88
N ALA A 203 15.30 -9.14 -4.52
CA ALA A 203 16.36 -9.86 -3.79
C ALA A 203 17.59 -10.15 -4.66
#